data_AF-A0A0L9TWX1-F1
#
_entry.id   AF-A0A0L9TWX1-F1
#
_cell.length_a   1.000
_cell.length_b   1.000
_cell.length_c   1.000
_cell.angle_alpha   90.00
_cell.angle_beta   90.00
_cell.angle_gamma   90.00
#
_symmetry.space_group_name_H-M   'P 1'
#
loop_
_entity.id
_entity.type
_entity.pdbx_description
1 polymer ?
#
loop_
_entity_poly.entity_id
_entity_poly.type
_entity_poly.pdbx_seq_one_letter_code
_entity_poly.pdbx_strand_id
1 'polypeptide(L)'
;MFEVVCGGRLLSVVHMRDWILLYLEENQRSHYLHKQDVEELASGREKINITLVQLWMIYMFGVADNMGLNDVYGFIDPHMTHEENKFDDIQAYITNCFAMGKELYFISYILGSLTTHMMMSGRSTAKAKMLAWLTLKCNRQSGSYECGYYIMYWMRTTIRAHVTNG
;
A
#
# COMPACT_ATOMS: atom_id res chain seq x y z
N MET A 1 25.17 7.91 -6.66
CA MET A 1 23.78 8.00 -7.15
C MET A 1 23.64 6.94 -8.21
N PHE A 2 22.65 6.06 -8.06
CA PHE A 2 22.35 5.01 -9.05
C PHE A 2 20.89 5.20 -9.48
N GLU A 3 20.63 5.09 -10.77
CA GLU A 3 19.28 5.12 -11.31
C GLU A 3 18.83 3.69 -11.58
N VAL A 4 17.67 3.31 -11.05
CA VAL A 4 17.05 2.01 -11.26
C VAL A 4 15.72 2.22 -11.95
N VAL A 5 15.49 1.54 -13.07
CA VAL A 5 14.19 1.58 -13.74
C VAL A 5 13.32 0.46 -13.17
N CYS A 6 12.24 0.83 -12.48
CA CYS A 6 11.30 -0.14 -11.90
C CYS A 6 9.93 0.00 -12.58
N GLY A 7 9.53 -1.00 -13.38
CA GLY A 7 8.26 -0.94 -14.13
C GLY A 7 8.18 0.22 -15.11
N GLY A 8 9.29 0.60 -15.75
CA GLY A 8 9.36 1.72 -16.70
C GLY A 8 9.58 3.10 -16.07
N ARG A 9 9.74 3.18 -14.74
CA ARG A 9 9.83 4.45 -13.99
C ARG A 9 11.20 4.64 -13.37
N LEU A 10 11.69 5.87 -13.37
CA LEU A 10 13.02 6.22 -12.84
C LEU A 10 12.97 6.31 -11.30
N LEU A 11 13.76 5.45 -10.64
CA LEU A 11 14.02 5.50 -9.21
C LEU A 11 15.46 5.93 -9.01
N SER A 12 15.66 7.12 -8.44
CA SER A 12 16.99 7.62 -8.11
C SER A 12 17.34 7.19 -6.70
N VAL A 13 18.43 6.43 -6.57
CA VAL A 13 18.92 5.85 -5.32
C VAL A 13 20.19 6.57 -4.88
N VAL A 14 20.16 7.15 -3.69
CA VAL A 14 21.32 7.76 -3.04
C VAL A 14 21.63 6.97 -1.77
N HIS A 15 22.78 6.29 -1.78
CA HIS A 15 23.30 5.59 -0.62
C HIS A 15 24.09 6.57 0.27
N MET A 16 23.67 6.68 1.52
CA MET A 16 24.39 7.34 2.63
C MET A 16 24.88 6.27 3.61
N ARG A 17 25.62 6.61 4.67
CA ARG A 17 26.23 5.58 5.56
C ARG A 17 25.25 4.48 5.99
N ASP A 18 24.15 4.88 6.63
CA ASP A 18 23.16 3.95 7.19
C ASP A 18 21.78 4.07 6.53
N TRP A 19 21.65 4.99 5.56
CA TRP A 19 20.38 5.36 4.96
C TRP A 19 20.44 5.26 3.45
N ILE A 20 19.34 4.78 2.86
CA ILE A 20 19.11 4.74 1.43
C ILE A 20 17.97 5.72 1.14
N LEU A 21 18.27 6.78 0.40
CA LEU A 21 17.27 7.71 -0.09
C LEU A 21 16.78 7.23 -1.46
N LEU A 22 15.47 7.00 -1.53
CA LEU A 22 14.76 6.63 -2.74
C LEU A 22 13.94 7.84 -3.21
N TYR A 23 14.29 8.38 -4.38
CA TYR A 23 13.54 9.46 -5.00
C TYR A 23 12.71 8.91 -6.16
N LEU A 24 11.40 9.09 -6.05
CA LEU A 24 10.43 8.74 -7.09
C LEU A 24 10.02 10.01 -7.82
N GLU A 25 10.43 10.14 -9.08
CA GLU A 25 10.18 11.35 -9.89
C GLU A 25 8.69 11.68 -10.03
N GLU A 26 7.83 10.68 -10.22
CA GLU A 26 6.38 10.88 -10.46
C GLU A 26 5.65 11.53 -9.28
N ASN A 27 6.08 11.23 -8.05
CA ASN A 27 5.37 11.71 -6.86
C ASN A 27 6.06 12.90 -6.19
N GLN A 28 7.24 13.31 -6.69
CA GLN A 28 8.16 14.24 -6.00
C GLN A 28 8.40 13.87 -4.53
N ARG A 29 8.24 12.58 -4.19
CA ARG A 29 8.35 12.08 -2.82
C ARG A 29 9.67 11.34 -2.67
N SER A 30 10.33 11.65 -1.57
CA SER A 30 11.51 10.93 -1.12
C SER A 30 11.12 9.98 -0.01
N HIS A 31 11.61 8.75 -0.09
CA HIS A 31 11.48 7.75 0.95
C HIS A 31 12.86 7.44 1.51
N TYR A 32 12.98 7.47 2.82
CA TYR A 32 14.21 7.08 3.52
C TYR A 32 14.05 5.65 3.99
N LEU A 33 15.01 4.81 3.68
CA LEU A 33 15.06 3.43 4.12
C LEU A 33 16.33 3.23 4.93
N HIS A 34 16.22 2.76 6.17
CA HIS A 34 17.40 2.43 6.95
C HIS A 34 17.98 1.12 6.43
N LYS A 35 19.31 0.98 6.45
CA LYS A 35 19.98 -0.26 6.04
C LYS A 35 19.46 -1.46 6.83
N GLN A 36 19.15 -1.26 8.11
CA GLN A 36 18.55 -2.27 8.97
C GLN A 36 17.20 -2.76 8.44
N ASP A 37 16.32 -1.87 7.94
CA ASP A 37 15.03 -2.29 7.36
C ASP A 37 15.23 -3.25 6.18
N VAL A 38 16.28 -3.03 5.37
CA VAL A 38 16.65 -3.92 4.25
C VAL A 38 17.16 -5.27 4.75
N GLU A 39 18.01 -5.27 5.78
CA GLU A 39 18.54 -6.49 6.39
C GLU A 39 17.42 -7.31 7.05
N GLU A 40 16.49 -6.64 7.74
CA GLU A 40 15.30 -7.24 8.35
C GLU A 40 14.39 -7.86 7.29
N LEU A 41 14.13 -7.15 6.19
CA LEU A 41 13.39 -7.68 5.05
C LEU A 41 14.07 -8.91 4.45
N ALA A 42 15.40 -8.86 4.26
CA ALA A 42 16.17 -9.96 3.71
C ALA A 42 16.21 -11.19 4.64
N SER A 43 16.16 -10.96 5.96
CA SER A 43 16.11 -12.02 6.96
C SER A 43 14.79 -12.80 6.92
N GLY A 44 13.68 -12.13 6.57
CA GLY A 44 12.34 -12.68 6.60
C GLY A 44 11.80 -13.02 7.99
N ARG A 45 12.47 -12.56 9.06
CA ARG A 45 12.19 -12.95 10.46
C ARG A 45 11.68 -11.82 11.34
N GLU A 46 11.63 -10.62 10.79
CA GLU A 46 11.29 -9.41 11.53
C GLU A 46 10.05 -8.74 10.95
N LYS A 47 9.38 -7.93 11.78
CA LYS A 47 8.18 -7.21 11.38
C LYS A 47 8.56 -6.13 10.38
N ILE A 48 7.95 -6.17 9.21
CA ILE A 48 8.22 -5.21 8.15
C ILE A 48 7.77 -3.79 8.57
N ASN A 49 8.64 -2.81 8.33
CA ASN A 49 8.37 -1.40 8.49
C ASN A 49 7.29 -0.89 7.51
N ILE A 50 6.44 0.03 7.93
CA ILE A 50 5.41 0.68 7.10
C ILE A 50 5.97 1.25 5.79
N THR A 51 7.19 1.79 5.81
CA THR A 51 7.86 2.33 4.61
C THR A 51 8.15 1.25 3.56
N LEU A 52 8.50 0.03 3.99
CA LEU A 52 8.69 -1.10 3.07
C LEU A 52 7.37 -1.55 2.43
N VAL A 53 6.27 -1.52 3.18
CA VAL A 53 4.93 -1.80 2.64
C VAL A 53 4.53 -0.73 1.61
N GLN A 54 4.81 0.54 1.89
CA GLN A 54 4.56 1.64 0.96
C GLN A 54 5.38 1.47 -0.33
N LEU A 55 6.68 1.18 -0.24
CA LEU A 55 7.53 0.93 -1.41
C LEU A 55 7.03 -0.26 -2.24
N TRP A 56 6.56 -1.32 -1.56
CA TRP A 56 5.93 -2.46 -2.25
C TRP A 56 4.66 -2.06 -3.00
N MET A 57 3.80 -1.22 -2.42
CA MET A 57 2.61 -0.72 -3.09
C MET A 57 2.95 0.10 -4.33
N ILE A 58 3.98 0.95 -4.25
CA ILE A 58 4.45 1.74 -5.40
C ILE A 58 4.95 0.83 -6.51
N TYR A 59 5.72 -0.20 -6.16
CA TYR A 59 6.16 -1.22 -7.11
C TYR A 59 4.96 -1.94 -7.76
N MET A 60 4.01 -2.40 -6.96
CA MET A 60 2.83 -3.12 -7.45
C MET A 60 1.89 -2.24 -8.28
N PHE A 61 1.81 -0.94 -8.00
CA PHE A 61 1.13 0.03 -8.87
C PHE A 61 1.80 0.08 -10.25
N GLY A 62 3.13 0.15 -10.30
CA GLY A 62 3.88 0.03 -11.56
C GLY A 62 3.63 -1.28 -12.29
N VAL A 63 3.54 -2.39 -11.57
CA VAL A 63 3.19 -3.69 -12.18
C VAL A 63 1.78 -3.69 -12.77
N ALA A 64 0.79 -3.19 -12.03
CA ALA A 64 -0.60 -3.12 -12.48
C ALA A 64 -0.76 -2.19 -13.70
N ASP A 65 -0.09 -1.05 -13.69
CA ASP A 65 -0.04 -0.09 -14.79
C ASP A 65 0.50 -0.72 -16.08
N ASN A 66 1.64 -1.41 -15.99
CA ASN A 66 2.22 -2.14 -17.12
C ASN A 66 1.34 -3.28 -17.65
N MET A 67 0.40 -3.78 -16.84
CA MET A 67 -0.59 -4.78 -17.23
C MET A 67 -1.89 -4.17 -17.78
N GLY A 68 -2.03 -2.83 -17.79
CA GLY A 68 -3.25 -2.15 -18.19
C GLY A 68 -4.37 -2.22 -17.14
N LEU A 69 -4.04 -2.48 -15.87
CA LEU A 69 -4.99 -2.71 -14.77
C LEU A 69 -5.19 -1.46 -13.89
N ASN A 70 -4.80 -0.29 -14.37
CA ASN A 70 -4.91 0.97 -13.64
C ASN A 70 -6.34 1.32 -13.24
N ASP A 71 -7.33 0.96 -14.03
CA ASP A 71 -8.74 1.24 -13.72
C ASP A 71 -9.35 0.22 -12.77
N VAL A 72 -8.71 -0.93 -12.61
CA VAL A 72 -9.13 -2.00 -11.70
C VAL A 72 -8.59 -1.74 -10.30
N TYR A 73 -7.29 -1.52 -10.15
CA TYR A 73 -6.63 -1.49 -8.84
C TYR A 73 -6.27 -0.08 -8.36
N GLY A 74 -6.82 0.30 -7.21
CA GLY A 74 -6.40 1.46 -6.42
C GLY A 74 -5.51 1.06 -5.25
N PHE A 75 -4.55 1.91 -4.89
CA PHE A 75 -3.63 1.71 -3.77
C PHE A 75 -3.78 2.85 -2.77
N ILE A 76 -4.10 2.52 -1.51
CA ILE A 76 -4.25 3.50 -0.42
C ILE A 76 -2.96 3.51 0.39
N ASP A 77 -2.30 4.67 0.43
CA ASP A 77 -1.00 4.86 1.08
C ASP A 77 -1.10 4.61 2.60
N PRO A 78 -0.35 3.63 3.16
CA PRO A 78 -0.41 3.32 4.58
C PRO A 78 -0.04 4.49 5.48
N HIS A 79 0.88 5.35 5.04
CA HIS A 79 1.28 6.52 5.82
C HIS A 79 0.15 7.54 5.92
N MET A 80 -0.72 7.64 4.92
CA MET A 80 -1.89 8.53 4.96
C MET A 80 -3.00 7.98 5.86
N THR A 81 -3.01 6.68 6.12
CA THR A 81 -3.96 6.02 7.02
C THR A 81 -3.39 5.73 8.41
N HIS A 82 -2.18 6.25 8.72
CA HIS A 82 -1.53 6.05 10.00
C HIS A 82 -2.32 6.74 11.14
N GLU A 83 -2.31 6.15 12.33
CA GLU A 83 -3.08 6.63 13.48
C GLU A 83 -2.64 8.01 14.01
N GLU A 84 -1.41 8.41 13.68
CA GLU A 84 -0.89 9.74 14.02
C GLU A 84 -1.48 10.88 13.19
N ASN A 85 -2.10 10.56 12.03
CA ASN A 85 -2.74 11.58 11.22
C ASN A 85 -4.08 12.00 11.80
N LYS A 86 -4.46 13.26 11.53
CA LYS A 86 -5.78 13.75 11.92
C LYS A 86 -6.86 12.98 11.18
N PHE A 87 -7.91 12.66 11.92
CA PHE A 87 -9.04 11.90 11.41
C PHE A 87 -9.67 12.51 10.13
N ASP A 88 -9.90 13.82 10.13
CA ASP A 88 -10.50 14.52 8.98
C ASP A 88 -9.60 14.42 7.72
N ASP A 89 -8.29 14.45 7.90
CA ASP A 89 -7.31 14.32 6.81
C ASP A 89 -7.34 12.89 6.24
N ILE A 90 -7.42 11.88 7.11
CA ILE A 90 -7.57 10.47 6.71
C ILE A 90 -8.87 10.28 5.92
N GLN A 91 -9.99 10.82 6.42
CA GLN A 91 -11.29 10.71 5.77
C GLN A 91 -11.30 11.40 4.40
N ALA A 92 -10.77 12.61 4.31
CA ALA A 92 -10.67 13.36 3.05
C ALA A 92 -9.81 12.59 2.04
N TYR A 93 -8.67 12.06 2.47
CA TYR A 93 -7.78 11.27 1.62
C TYR A 93 -8.47 10.01 1.06
N ILE A 94 -9.12 9.22 1.91
CA ILE A 94 -9.81 7.98 1.48
C ILE A 94 -10.99 8.30 0.57
N THR A 95 -11.76 9.35 0.88
CA THR A 95 -12.89 9.79 0.05
C THR A 95 -12.41 10.18 -1.36
N ASN A 96 -11.29 10.92 -1.44
CA ASN A 96 -10.68 11.27 -2.71
C ASN A 96 -10.17 10.02 -3.45
N CYS A 97 -9.61 9.04 -2.73
CA CYS A 97 -9.18 7.78 -3.35
C CYS A 97 -10.35 7.03 -3.98
N PHE A 98 -11.50 6.92 -3.28
CA PHE A 98 -12.68 6.25 -3.83
C PHE A 98 -13.35 7.02 -4.97
N ALA A 99 -13.23 8.35 -4.98
CA ALA A 99 -13.70 9.17 -6.10
C ALA A 99 -12.97 8.87 -7.42
N MET A 100 -11.77 8.25 -7.36
CA MET A 100 -11.05 7.79 -8.55
C MET A 100 -11.74 6.61 -9.27
N GLY A 101 -12.75 5.98 -8.65
CA GLY A 101 -13.64 5.04 -9.32
C GLY A 101 -13.04 3.68 -9.67
N LYS A 102 -11.92 3.29 -9.04
CA LYS A 102 -11.30 1.97 -9.21
C LYS A 102 -12.22 0.85 -8.72
N GLU A 103 -12.10 -0.34 -9.31
CA GLU A 103 -12.92 -1.50 -8.94
C GLU A 103 -12.55 -2.09 -7.57
N LEU A 104 -11.25 -2.18 -7.28
CA LEU A 104 -10.69 -2.82 -6.09
C LEU A 104 -9.62 -1.91 -5.48
N TYR A 105 -9.61 -1.82 -4.15
CA TYR A 105 -8.63 -1.01 -3.41
C TYR A 105 -7.81 -1.87 -2.45
N PHE A 106 -6.49 -1.76 -2.53
CA PHE A 106 -5.57 -2.30 -1.53
C PHE A 106 -5.33 -1.27 -0.42
N ILE A 107 -5.57 -1.69 0.82
CA ILE A 107 -5.37 -0.88 2.02
C ILE A 107 -4.48 -1.68 2.98
N SER A 108 -3.35 -1.11 3.38
CA SER A 108 -2.50 -1.72 4.40
C SER A 108 -3.02 -1.34 5.78
N TYR A 109 -3.59 -2.33 6.47
CA TYR A 109 -4.25 -2.15 7.75
C TYR A 109 -3.24 -2.10 8.91
N ILE A 110 -3.19 -0.96 9.60
CA ILE A 110 -2.49 -0.82 10.88
C ILE A 110 -3.58 -0.74 11.97
N LEU A 111 -3.58 -1.74 12.85
CA LEU A 111 -4.59 -1.95 13.89
C LEU A 111 -4.66 -0.74 14.83
N GLY A 112 -5.74 0.05 14.77
CA GLY A 112 -6.00 1.16 15.71
C GLY A 112 -6.99 2.23 15.21
N SER A 113 -6.91 2.64 13.94
CA SER A 113 -7.58 3.88 13.47
C SER A 113 -8.73 3.68 12.47
N LEU A 114 -8.56 2.83 11.46
CA LEU A 114 -9.43 2.84 10.27
C LEU A 114 -10.73 2.02 10.41
N THR A 115 -10.69 0.90 11.13
CA THR A 115 -11.81 -0.06 11.20
C THR A 115 -12.95 0.47 12.04
N THR A 116 -12.66 1.10 13.17
CA THR A 116 -13.69 1.65 14.07
C THR A 116 -14.51 2.71 13.34
N HIS A 117 -13.89 3.56 12.53
CA HIS A 117 -14.61 4.55 11.74
C HIS A 117 -15.31 3.95 10.50
N MET A 118 -14.64 3.12 9.68
CA MET A 118 -15.31 2.54 8.50
C MET A 118 -16.45 1.57 8.86
N MET A 119 -16.34 0.85 9.98
CA MET A 119 -17.45 0.06 10.54
C MET A 119 -18.59 0.95 11.06
N MET A 120 -18.30 2.15 11.59
CA MET A 120 -19.32 3.14 11.96
C MET A 120 -19.87 3.95 10.77
N SER A 121 -19.14 4.00 9.64
CA SER A 121 -19.46 4.78 8.42
C SER A 121 -20.41 4.09 7.44
N GLY A 122 -21.08 3.01 7.85
CA GLY A 122 -22.29 2.51 7.17
C GLY A 122 -23.46 3.51 7.14
N ARG A 123 -23.20 4.81 7.29
CA ARG A 123 -24.12 5.95 7.32
C ARG A 123 -23.51 7.18 6.63
N SER A 124 -22.99 7.06 5.41
CA SER A 124 -22.89 8.23 4.54
C SER A 124 -24.08 8.25 3.59
N THR A 125 -25.09 8.99 4.01
CA THR A 125 -26.29 9.34 3.28
C THR A 125 -25.95 10.17 2.04
N ALA A 126 -26.65 9.87 0.94
CA ALA A 126 -26.66 10.55 -0.36
C ALA A 126 -25.54 10.13 -1.36
N LYS A 127 -25.90 9.12 -2.19
CA LYS A 127 -25.34 8.85 -3.54
C LYS A 127 -24.04 8.04 -3.76
N ALA A 128 -23.45 7.39 -2.76
CA ALA A 128 -22.29 6.50 -3.01
C ALA A 128 -22.70 5.04 -3.27
N LYS A 129 -22.13 4.40 -4.30
CA LYS A 129 -22.16 2.93 -4.47
C LYS A 129 -21.78 2.28 -3.13
N MET A 130 -22.58 1.32 -2.66
CA MET A 130 -22.26 0.55 -1.45
C MET A 130 -20.86 -0.04 -1.59
N LEU A 131 -19.94 0.36 -0.71
CA LEU A 131 -18.65 -0.30 -0.53
C LEU A 131 -18.92 -1.71 0.03
N ALA A 132 -18.80 -2.73 -0.81
CA ALA A 132 -18.87 -4.12 -0.37
C ALA A 132 -17.46 -4.59 0.03
N TRP A 133 -17.32 -5.03 1.28
CA TRP A 133 -16.05 -5.59 1.75
C TRP A 133 -15.88 -7.01 1.20
N LEU A 134 -14.94 -7.18 0.27
CA LEU A 134 -14.53 -8.49 -0.20
C LEU A 134 -13.53 -9.08 0.82
N THR A 135 -14.00 -9.97 1.68
CA THR A 135 -13.10 -10.73 2.56
C THR A 135 -12.53 -11.90 1.77
N LEU A 136 -11.29 -11.77 1.32
CA LEU A 136 -10.56 -12.89 0.72
C LEU A 136 -10.16 -13.88 1.82
N LYS A 137 -10.37 -15.18 1.58
CA LYS A 137 -9.82 -16.24 2.44
C LYS A 137 -8.30 -16.23 2.25
N CYS A 138 -7.60 -15.58 3.18
CA CYS A 138 -6.15 -15.59 3.25
C CYS A 138 -5.68 -16.64 4.27
N ASN A 139 -4.47 -17.16 4.07
CA ASN A 139 -3.82 -17.98 5.09
C ASN A 139 -3.70 -17.17 6.39
N ARG A 140 -3.93 -17.82 7.55
CA ARG A 140 -3.70 -17.20 8.85
C ARG A 140 -2.19 -17.18 9.11
N GLN A 141 -1.66 -16.03 9.49
CA GLN A 141 -0.25 -15.92 9.92
C GLN A 141 0.01 -16.83 11.12
N SER A 142 1.20 -17.41 11.17
CA SER A 142 1.62 -18.31 12.25
C SER A 142 2.44 -17.58 13.31
N GLY A 143 3.27 -16.62 12.88
CA GLY A 143 4.04 -15.72 13.71
C GLY A 143 3.42 -14.33 13.89
N SER A 144 3.91 -13.57 14.87
CA SER A 144 3.46 -12.19 15.15
C SER A 144 4.03 -11.15 14.18
N TYR A 145 5.10 -11.48 13.45
CA TYR A 145 5.84 -10.56 12.58
C TYR A 145 5.51 -10.73 11.08
N GLU A 146 4.78 -11.78 10.70
CA GLU A 146 4.59 -12.18 9.29
C GLU A 146 3.55 -11.34 8.53
N CYS A 147 2.76 -10.51 9.23
CA CYS A 147 1.61 -9.82 8.66
C CYS A 147 1.96 -8.98 7.42
N GLY A 148 3.08 -8.26 7.44
CA GLY A 148 3.56 -7.46 6.31
C GLY A 148 3.87 -8.32 5.08
N TYR A 149 4.53 -9.46 5.27
CA TYR A 149 4.85 -10.39 4.17
C TYR A 149 3.58 -10.97 3.53
N TYR A 150 2.56 -11.26 4.35
CA TYR A 150 1.28 -11.74 3.85
C TYR A 150 0.57 -10.67 3.01
N ILE A 151 0.55 -9.41 3.45
CA ILE A 151 0.00 -8.30 2.66
C ILE A 151 0.70 -8.21 1.30
N MET A 152 2.03 -8.23 1.29
CA MET A 152 2.82 -8.15 0.07
C MET A 152 2.53 -9.33 -0.88
N TYR A 153 2.49 -10.55 -0.33
CA TYR A 153 2.21 -11.78 -1.07
C TYR A 153 0.83 -11.77 -1.72
N TRP A 154 -0.22 -11.45 -0.95
CA TRP A 154 -1.60 -11.48 -1.44
C TRP A 154 -1.85 -10.38 -2.46
N MET A 155 -1.31 -9.17 -2.25
CA MET A 155 -1.39 -8.10 -3.25
C MET A 155 -0.82 -8.52 -4.61
N ARG A 156 0.39 -9.10 -4.60
CA ARG A 156 1.02 -9.64 -5.82
C ARG A 156 0.20 -10.75 -6.46
N THR A 157 -0.33 -11.66 -5.65
CA THR A 157 -1.11 -12.80 -6.14
C THR A 157 -2.40 -12.32 -6.81
N THR A 158 -3.13 -11.40 -6.17
CA THR A 158 -4.38 -10.83 -6.71
C THR A 158 -4.16 -10.11 -8.03
N ILE A 159 -3.16 -9.23 -8.11
CA ILE A 159 -2.85 -8.48 -9.35
C ILE A 159 -2.42 -9.43 -10.46
N ARG A 160 -1.53 -10.39 -10.19
CA ARG A 160 -1.06 -11.35 -11.21
C ARG A 160 -2.16 -12.29 -11.68
N ALA A 161 -3.12 -12.62 -10.81
CA ALA A 161 -4.28 -13.43 -11.16
C ALA A 161 -5.38 -12.64 -11.88
N HIS A 162 -5.21 -11.32 -12.07
CA HIS A 162 -6.21 -10.45 -12.72
C HIS A 162 -7.58 -10.55 -12.05
N VAL A 163 -7.61 -10.65 -10.71
CA VAL A 163 -8.86 -10.71 -9.96
C VAL A 163 -9.59 -9.36 -10.08
N THR A 164 -10.77 -9.37 -10.68
CA THR A 164 -11.68 -8.21 -10.76
C THR A 164 -12.91 -8.46 -9.87
N ASN A 165 -13.82 -7.49 -9.80
CA ASN A 165 -15.04 -7.60 -8.97
C ASN A 165 -16.13 -8.53 -9.59
N GLY A 166 -15.82 -9.25 -10.67
CA GLY A 166 -16.77 -10.09 -11.42
C GLY A 166 -17.40 -9.35 -12.59
#